data_AF-A0A2D8XMW9-F1
#
_entry.id   AF-A0A2D8XMW9-F1
#
_cell.length_a   1.000
_cell.length_b   1.000
_cell.length_c   1.000
_cell.angle_alpha   90.00
_cell.angle_beta   90.00
_cell.angle_gamma   90.00
#
_symmetry.space_group_name_H-M   'P 1'
#
loop_
_entity.id
_entity.type
_entity.pdbx_description
1 polymer ?
#
loop_
_entity_poly.entity_id
_entity_poly.type
_entity_poly.pdbx_seq_one_letter_code
_entity_poly.pdbx_strand_id
1 'polypeptide(L)'
;MNILEQAKGLYDKCNNDMFQDITRYMAYGHVFISPNQFLLLKPVDRNLETNPVNQWQVENPNAWYVHMGIGKVKNLIRQAPYNLPYVGWMRATKDQPIRWYDFNKIQRRK
;
A
#
# COMPACT_ATOMS: atom_id res chain seq x y z
N MET A 1 -7.37 -19.51 8.34
CA MET A 1 -7.92 -18.38 7.57
C MET A 1 -6.87 -17.97 6.54
N ASN A 2 -7.21 -18.08 5.26
CA ASN A 2 -6.30 -17.72 4.17
C ASN A 2 -6.11 -16.19 4.09
N ILE A 3 -5.16 -15.73 3.28
CA ILE A 3 -4.82 -14.30 3.23
C ILE A 3 -5.95 -13.43 2.67
N LEU A 4 -6.77 -13.95 1.75
CA LEU A 4 -7.87 -13.21 1.13
C LEU A 4 -9.04 -13.06 2.09
N GLU A 5 -9.31 -14.08 2.91
CA GLU A 5 -10.26 -13.99 4.03
C GLU A 5 -9.80 -12.95 5.06
N GLN A 6 -8.50 -12.89 5.35
CA GLN A 6 -7.92 -11.85 6.21
C GLN A 6 -8.08 -10.45 5.60
N ALA A 7 -7.85 -10.32 4.29
CA ALA A 7 -8.07 -9.08 3.56
C ALA A 7 -9.53 -8.64 3.63
N LYS A 8 -10.44 -9.54 3.25
CA LYS A 8 -11.87 -9.28 3.31
C LYS A 8 -12.31 -8.83 4.71
N GLY A 9 -11.85 -9.51 5.76
CA GLY A 9 -12.19 -9.16 7.14
C GLY A 9 -11.70 -7.77 7.58
N LEU A 10 -10.59 -7.26 7.01
CA LEU A 10 -10.16 -5.87 7.23
C LEU A 10 -10.97 -4.87 6.40
N TYR A 11 -11.28 -5.21 5.15
CA TYR A 11 -12.14 -4.42 4.28
C TYR A 11 -13.53 -4.21 4.87
N ASP A 12 -14.16 -5.28 5.37
CA ASP A 12 -15.47 -5.24 6.02
C ASP A 12 -15.45 -4.33 7.27
N LYS A 13 -14.35 -4.36 8.05
CA LYS A 13 -14.19 -3.48 9.24
C LYS A 13 -14.02 -2.01 8.89
N CYS A 14 -13.42 -1.72 7.74
CA CYS A 14 -13.19 -0.37 7.25
C CYS A 14 -14.33 0.16 6.37
N ASN A 15 -15.38 -0.63 6.16
CA ASN A 15 -16.49 -0.32 5.25
C ASN A 15 -16.03 0.02 3.83
N ASN A 16 -15.04 -0.71 3.32
CA ASN A 16 -14.46 -0.53 1.99
C ASN A 16 -14.74 -1.76 1.10
N ASP A 17 -14.71 -1.57 -0.22
CA ASP A 17 -14.89 -2.66 -1.19
C ASP A 17 -13.55 -3.21 -1.69
N MET A 18 -13.27 -4.47 -1.32
CA MET A 18 -12.05 -5.17 -1.70
C MET A 18 -11.93 -5.36 -3.22
N PHE A 19 -13.02 -5.72 -3.90
CA PHE A 19 -12.99 -6.02 -5.34
C PHE A 19 -12.80 -4.75 -6.16
N GLN A 20 -13.44 -3.66 -5.75
CA GLN A 20 -13.25 -2.36 -6.39
C GLN A 20 -11.79 -1.91 -6.32
N ASP A 21 -11.18 -2.02 -5.13
CA ASP A 21 -9.78 -1.65 -4.95
C ASP A 21 -8.83 -2.57 -5.72
N ILE A 22 -8.99 -3.89 -5.64
CA ILE A 22 -8.16 -4.82 -6.41
C ILE A 22 -8.22 -4.46 -7.91
N THR A 23 -9.43 -4.27 -8.46
CA THR A 23 -9.62 -3.91 -9.87
C THR A 23 -8.88 -2.61 -10.22
N ARG A 24 -9.00 -1.58 -9.38
CA ARG A 24 -8.36 -0.29 -9.59
C ARG A 24 -6.83 -0.37 -9.51
N TYR A 25 -6.30 -1.10 -8.54
CA TYR A 25 -4.86 -1.28 -8.36
C TYR A 25 -4.25 -2.22 -9.41
N MET A 26 -5.01 -3.17 -9.96
CA MET A 26 -4.58 -3.96 -11.13
C MET A 26 -4.45 -3.08 -12.37
N ALA A 27 -5.31 -2.08 -12.54
CA ALA A 27 -5.27 -1.19 -13.70
C ALA A 27 -4.17 -0.13 -13.61
N TYR A 28 -3.94 0.46 -12.43
CA TYR A 28 -3.13 1.67 -12.30
C TYR A 28 -2.07 1.64 -11.18
N GLY A 29 -1.91 0.52 -10.50
CA GLY A 29 -0.99 0.37 -9.37
C GLY A 29 -0.25 -0.96 -9.42
N HIS A 30 -0.12 -1.59 -8.26
CA HIS A 30 0.48 -2.89 -8.12
C HIS A 30 -0.31 -3.73 -7.12
N VAL A 31 -0.58 -4.97 -7.52
CA VAL A 31 -1.24 -5.98 -6.70
C VAL A 31 -0.29 -7.15 -6.54
N PHE A 32 0.05 -7.47 -5.29
CA PHE A 32 0.81 -8.66 -4.95
C PHE A 32 0.02 -9.53 -3.98
N ILE A 33 -0.20 -10.78 -4.37
CA ILE A 33 -0.94 -11.77 -3.59
C ILE A 33 -0.11 -13.05 -3.55
N SER A 34 0.11 -13.56 -2.35
CA SER A 34 0.73 -14.86 -2.11
C SER A 34 0.06 -15.51 -0.89
N PRO A 35 0.29 -16.80 -0.60
CA PRO A 35 -0.41 -17.49 0.50
C PRO A 35 -0.32 -16.80 1.88
N ASN A 36 0.70 -15.95 2.10
CA ASN A 36 0.96 -15.28 3.37
C ASN A 36 1.01 -13.74 3.26
N GLN A 37 0.76 -13.17 2.09
CA GLN A 37 0.83 -11.72 1.87
C GLN A 37 -0.24 -11.21 0.91
N PHE A 38 -0.79 -10.05 1.24
CA PHE A 38 -1.67 -9.29 0.38
C PHE A 38 -1.21 -7.85 0.38
N LEU A 39 -1.04 -7.26 -0.79
CA LEU A 39 -0.50 -5.92 -0.93
C LEU A 39 -1.14 -5.20 -2.12
N LEU A 40 -1.65 -4.01 -1.84
CA LEU A 40 -2.04 -3.01 -2.82
C LEU A 40 -1.19 -1.78 -2.60
N LEU A 41 -0.37 -1.42 -3.58
CA LEU A 41 0.41 -0.19 -3.56
C LEU A 41 0.39 0.51 -4.91
N LYS A 42 0.63 1.82 -4.90
CA LYS A 42 0.73 2.63 -6.11
C LYS A 42 1.77 3.73 -5.94
N PRO A 43 2.36 4.22 -7.05
CA PRO A 43 3.28 5.34 -6.99
C PRO A 43 2.51 6.64 -6.76
N VAL A 44 3.04 7.50 -5.91
CA VAL A 44 2.49 8.82 -5.58
C VAL A 44 3.61 9.85 -5.43
N ASP A 45 3.25 11.12 -5.44
CA ASP A 45 4.13 12.20 -5.00
C ASP A 45 3.69 12.67 -3.61
N ARG A 46 4.55 12.42 -2.61
CA ARG A 46 4.30 12.79 -1.20
C ARG A 46 4.31 14.31 -0.95
N ASN A 47 4.78 15.10 -1.90
CA ASN A 47 4.88 16.56 -1.79
C ASN A 47 3.62 17.26 -2.31
N LEU A 48 2.76 16.55 -3.05
CA LEU A 48 1.47 17.09 -3.47
C LEU A 48 0.52 17.18 -2.27
N GLU A 49 -0.27 18.25 -2.23
CA GLU A 49 -1.31 18.43 -1.21
C GLU A 49 -2.48 17.45 -1.39
N THR A 50 -2.67 16.94 -2.61
CA THR A 50 -3.70 15.93 -2.90
C THR A 50 -3.48 14.68 -2.07
N ASN A 51 -4.53 14.20 -1.41
CA ASN A 51 -4.46 12.96 -0.64
C ASN A 51 -3.91 11.80 -1.50
N PRO A 52 -2.89 11.05 -1.05
CA PRO A 52 -2.32 9.92 -1.79
C PRO A 52 -3.32 8.88 -2.29
N VAL A 53 -4.44 8.68 -1.58
CA VAL A 53 -5.54 7.80 -2.02
C VAL A 53 -6.13 8.26 -3.37
N ASN A 54 -6.15 9.56 -3.63
CA ASN A 54 -6.70 10.17 -4.83
C ASN A 54 -5.66 10.42 -5.93
N GLN A 55 -4.37 10.24 -5.64
CA GLN A 55 -3.32 10.39 -6.63
C GLN A 55 -3.24 9.16 -7.53
N TRP A 56 -3.45 9.33 -8.83
CA TRP A 56 -3.32 8.27 -9.84
C TRP A 56 -2.51 8.80 -11.01
N GLN A 57 -1.70 7.93 -11.62
CA GLN A 57 -0.90 8.27 -12.80
C GLN A 57 -0.04 9.53 -12.61
N VAL A 58 0.59 9.65 -11.43
CA VAL A 58 1.45 10.78 -11.08
C VAL A 58 2.66 10.82 -12.02
N GLU A 59 2.97 11.99 -12.57
CA GLU A 59 4.07 12.18 -13.52
C GLU A 59 5.45 11.95 -12.89
N ASN A 60 5.67 12.52 -11.69
CA ASN A 60 6.96 12.48 -10.98
C ASN A 60 6.82 11.81 -9.60
N PRO A 61 6.54 10.50 -9.54
CA PRO A 61 6.33 9.83 -8.27
C PRO A 61 7.65 9.71 -7.50
N ASN A 62 7.59 10.00 -6.20
CA ASN A 62 8.73 9.89 -5.28
C ASN A 62 8.45 8.98 -4.08
N ALA A 63 7.26 8.38 -4.01
CA ALA A 63 6.90 7.49 -2.91
C ALA A 63 5.95 6.37 -3.34
N TRP A 64 6.02 5.25 -2.64
CA TRP A 64 4.99 4.22 -2.69
C TRP A 64 3.92 4.48 -1.62
N TYR A 65 2.66 4.57 -2.02
CA TYR A 65 1.54 4.54 -1.09
C TYR A 65 1.01 3.12 -0.97
N VAL A 66 1.01 2.57 0.24
CA VAL A 66 0.39 1.28 0.55
C VAL A 66 -1.02 1.53 1.06
N HIS A 67 -1.99 1.10 0.27
CA HIS A 67 -3.41 1.20 0.59
C HIS A 67 -3.86 0.07 1.51
N MET A 68 -3.47 -1.15 1.17
CA MET A 68 -3.73 -2.34 1.98
C MET A 68 -2.49 -3.21 2.01
N GLY A 69 -2.11 -3.67 3.19
CA GLY A 69 -0.94 -4.52 3.40
C GLY A 69 -1.16 -5.49 4.54
N ILE A 70 -1.14 -6.79 4.24
CA ILE A 70 -1.32 -7.87 5.21
C ILE A 70 -0.13 -8.80 5.12
N GLY A 71 0.45 -9.12 6.27
CA GLY A 71 1.70 -9.85 6.39
C GLY A 71 2.83 -8.98 6.94
N LYS A 72 4.07 -9.46 6.83
CA LYS A 72 5.24 -8.75 7.37
C LYS A 72 5.60 -7.56 6.48
N VAL A 73 5.44 -6.34 7.02
CA VAL A 73 5.68 -5.05 6.34
C VAL A 73 6.99 -5.01 5.56
N LYS A 74 8.09 -5.47 6.15
CA LYS A 74 9.42 -5.51 5.50
C LYS A 74 9.42 -6.32 4.20
N ASN A 75 8.69 -7.43 4.16
CA ASN A 75 8.60 -8.28 2.99
C ASN A 75 7.61 -7.73 1.96
N LEU A 76 6.58 -7.00 2.39
CA LEU A 76 5.61 -6.36 1.49
C LEU A 76 6.28 -5.27 0.67
N ILE A 77 7.03 -4.39 1.32
CA ILE A 77 7.67 -3.23 0.68
C ILE A 77 8.71 -3.67 -0.37
N ARG A 78 9.31 -4.86 -0.21
CA ARG A 78 10.22 -5.47 -1.20
C ARG A 78 9.52 -5.96 -2.47
N GLN A 79 8.18 -6.07 -2.47
CA GLN A 79 7.41 -6.44 -3.67
C GLN A 79 7.12 -5.22 -4.56
N ALA A 80 7.55 -4.02 -4.17
CA ALA A 80 7.42 -2.86 -5.03
C ALA A 80 8.16 -3.10 -6.37
N PRO A 81 7.53 -2.84 -7.53
CA PRO A 81 8.12 -3.15 -8.84
C PRO A 81 9.44 -2.44 -9.14
N TYR A 82 9.66 -1.27 -8.54
CA TYR A 82 10.87 -0.47 -8.68
C TYR A 82 11.12 0.36 -7.42
N ASN A 83 12.34 0.85 -7.28
CA ASN A 83 12.75 1.62 -6.11
C ASN A 83 12.21 3.05 -6.19
N LEU A 84 11.51 3.47 -5.13
CA LEU A 84 11.22 4.87 -4.84
C LEU A 84 11.83 5.21 -3.47
N PRO A 85 12.24 6.48 -3.24
CA PRO A 85 12.96 6.84 -2.03
C PRO A 85 12.10 6.72 -0.76
N TYR A 86 10.78 6.81 -0.90
CA TYR A 86 9.85 6.74 0.23
C TYR A 86 8.78 5.68 0.06
N VAL A 87 8.24 5.25 1.20
CA VAL A 87 7.01 4.45 1.28
C VAL A 87 6.17 4.95 2.45
N GLY A 88 4.86 5.03 2.25
CA GLY A 88 3.95 5.50 3.27
C GLY A 88 2.67 4.68 3.34
N TRP A 89 2.14 4.60 4.55
CA TRP A 89 0.87 3.93 4.82
C TRP A 89 0.18 4.57 6.01
N MET A 90 -1.13 4.35 6.07
CA MET A 90 -1.97 4.62 7.21
C MET A 90 -2.34 3.30 7.88
N ARG A 91 -2.56 3.31 9.20
CA ARG A 91 -3.16 2.15 9.87
C ARG A 91 -4.67 2.26 9.70
N ALA A 92 -5.28 1.47 8.83
CA ALA A 92 -6.72 1.58 8.53
C ALA A 92 -7.63 1.49 9.78
N THR A 93 -7.17 0.84 10.86
CA THR A 93 -7.90 0.72 12.13
C THR A 93 -7.65 1.86 13.12
N LYS A 94 -6.79 2.82 12.80
CA LYS A 94 -6.50 3.99 13.63
C LYS A 94 -6.55 5.22 12.74
N ASP A 95 -7.46 6.13 13.03
CA ASP A 95 -7.55 7.41 12.31
C ASP A 95 -6.28 8.24 12.56
N GLN A 96 -5.25 7.97 11.76
CA GLN A 96 -3.91 8.53 11.90
C GLN A 96 -3.43 8.98 10.53
N PRO A 97 -2.67 10.08 10.45
CA PRO A 97 -2.13 10.52 9.19
C PRO A 97 -1.20 9.47 8.57
N ILE A 98 -1.08 9.51 7.25
CA ILE A 98 -0.12 8.69 6.51
C ILE A 98 1.27 8.97 7.05
N ARG A 99 1.97 7.90 7.45
CA ARG A 99 3.36 8.00 7.89
C ARG A 99 4.28 7.63 6.74
N TRP A 100 5.18 8.53 6.42
CA TRP A 100 6.21 8.33 5.40
C TRP A 100 7.50 7.84 6.03
N TYR A 101 8.14 6.91 5.35
CA TYR A 101 9.40 6.33 5.76
C TYR A 101 10.35 6.27 4.57
N ASP A 102 11.64 6.45 4.87
CA ASP A 102 12.71 6.19 3.92
C ASP A 102 12.77 4.69 3.62
N PHE A 103 12.67 4.37 2.33
CA PHE A 103 12.60 2.99 1.83
C PHE A 103 13.86 2.20 2.20
N ASN A 104 15.04 2.82 2.07
CA ASN A 104 16.33 2.20 2.39
C ASN A 104 16.45 1.92 3.89
N LYS A 105 15.93 2.81 4.74
CA LYS A 105 15.93 2.59 6.20
C LYS A 105 15.06 1.41 6.59
N ILE A 106 13.91 1.20 5.94
CA ILE A 106 13.04 0.06 6.25
C ILE A 106 13.69 -1.26 5.80
N GLN A 107 14.32 -1.29 4.62
CA GLN A 107 14.96 -2.50 4.13
C GLN A 107 16.10 -2.99 5.04
N ARG A 108 16.81 -2.07 5.71
CA ARG A 108 17.98 -2.35 6.57
C ARG A 108 17.65 -2.86 7.97
N ARG A 109 16.44 -2.62 8.51
CA ARG A 109 16.07 -3.08 9.87
C ARG A 109 16.03 -4.61 9.90
N LYS A 110 16.90 -5.25 10.70
CA LYS A 110 17.02 -6.71 10.81
C LYS A 110 15.71 -7.32 11.32
#